data_AF-A0A1Y4HXZ7-F1
#
_entry.id   AF-A0A1Y4HXZ7-F1
#
_cell.length_a   1.000
_cell.length_b   1.000
_cell.length_c   1.000
_cell.angle_alpha   90.00
_cell.angle_beta   90.00
_cell.angle_gamma   90.00
#
_symmetry.space_group_name_H-M   'P 1'
#
loop_
_entity.id
_entity.type
_entity.pdbx_description
1 polymer ?
#
loop_
_entity_poly.entity_id
_entity_poly.type
_entity_poly.pdbx_seq_one_letter_code
_entity_poly.pdbx_strand_id
1 'polypeptide(L)'
;MMDNTILLYNNALNLNLKQAMNDTNDVLYNMQSLKQFQWNINQIQKMKDGAQMQVNMAALALWRNFVLGEGSIGITLFRNIVRKYYSLKDSDIIKYETFREWINNKKQWFYITNLNVIKRKGECFSIEGVSVPYCIDYDSRRIRNVKDIPELKDVFYDAMAFNDISYFERCSAYVYQYSCYIDFLKEADRPNFIYVVQNEFTTWSWNLVNLLNGRQINKLLQNDGFFAQMGINNIRETLNHLQEIVGTSFEITEEMRNEVITRLERKGISLYSYLPMTKDFIFQHQNELDWKVIQKNPRIQWDWELINLYLRKVKETVSEDRRNEYLLGSKAMYEAVEGYLNDEILSDIEKLYDI
;
A
#
# COMPACT_ATOMS: atom_id res chain seq x y z
N MET A 1 -93.26 2.19 3.77
CA MET A 1 -92.00 2.91 4.10
C MET A 1 -90.92 1.97 4.63
N MET A 2 -91.23 1.00 5.50
CA MET A 2 -90.24 0.09 6.12
C MET A 2 -89.55 -0.88 5.12
N ASP A 3 -90.28 -1.41 4.13
CA ASP A 3 -89.73 -2.35 3.14
C ASP A 3 -88.70 -1.72 2.19
N ASN A 4 -88.90 -0.45 1.80
CA ASN A 4 -87.94 0.28 0.96
C ASN A 4 -86.62 0.56 1.70
N THR A 5 -86.70 0.79 3.02
CA THR A 5 -85.52 1.01 3.86
C THR A 5 -84.70 -0.28 4.01
N ILE A 6 -85.37 -1.42 4.21
CA ILE A 6 -84.70 -2.75 4.29
C ILE A 6 -84.03 -3.09 2.95
N LEU A 7 -84.68 -2.83 1.82
CA LEU A 7 -84.11 -3.06 0.50
C LEU A 7 -82.85 -2.20 0.24
N LEU A 8 -82.88 -0.93 0.65
CA LEU A 8 -81.74 -0.01 0.54
C LEU A 8 -80.55 -0.47 1.40
N TYR A 9 -80.80 -0.88 2.65
CA TYR A 9 -79.73 -1.41 3.50
C TYR A 9 -79.14 -2.70 2.94
N ASN A 10 -79.95 -3.62 2.41
CA ASN A 10 -79.46 -4.85 1.79
C ASN A 10 -78.60 -4.58 0.55
N ASN A 11 -79.00 -3.61 -0.28
CA ASN A 11 -78.21 -3.24 -1.47
C ASN A 11 -76.89 -2.57 -1.09
N ALA A 12 -76.89 -1.65 -0.12
CA ALA A 12 -75.66 -1.02 0.37
C ALA A 12 -74.70 -2.05 1.00
N LEU A 13 -75.24 -3.00 1.77
CA LEU A 13 -74.45 -4.06 2.39
C LEU A 13 -73.82 -4.99 1.35
N ASN A 14 -74.58 -5.37 0.31
CA ASN A 14 -74.08 -6.21 -0.78
C ASN A 14 -72.97 -5.52 -1.58
N LEU A 15 -73.10 -4.21 -1.81
CA LEU A 15 -72.10 -3.40 -2.53
C LEU A 15 -70.80 -3.30 -1.71
N ASN A 16 -70.91 -3.01 -0.40
CA ASN A 16 -69.76 -2.97 0.50
C ASN A 16 -69.08 -4.35 0.64
N LEU A 17 -69.84 -5.44 0.70
CA LEU A 17 -69.29 -6.80 0.74
C LEU A 17 -68.52 -7.14 -0.52
N LYS A 18 -69.04 -6.81 -1.71
CA LYS A 18 -68.32 -7.01 -2.98
C LYS A 18 -67.02 -6.22 -3.03
N GLN A 19 -67.02 -4.97 -2.54
CA GLN A 19 -65.82 -4.15 -2.49
C GLN A 19 -64.78 -4.73 -1.53
N ALA A 20 -65.19 -5.12 -0.31
CA ALA A 20 -64.30 -5.77 0.65
C ALA A 20 -63.74 -7.10 0.13
N MET A 21 -64.52 -7.87 -0.64
CA MET A 21 -64.05 -9.10 -1.29
C MET A 21 -62.99 -8.83 -2.36
N ASN A 22 -63.18 -7.80 -3.18
CA ASN A 22 -62.19 -7.40 -4.19
C ASN A 22 -60.89 -6.93 -3.53
N ASP A 23 -60.97 -6.07 -2.52
CA ASP A 23 -59.80 -5.59 -1.78
C ASP A 23 -59.03 -6.75 -1.13
N THR A 24 -59.75 -7.75 -0.61
CA THR A 24 -59.14 -8.96 -0.01
C THR A 24 -58.44 -9.83 -1.06
N ASN A 25 -59.02 -9.97 -2.25
CA ASN A 25 -58.40 -10.70 -3.37
C ASN A 25 -57.13 -10.01 -3.86
N ASP A 26 -57.14 -8.68 -3.96
CA ASP A 26 -55.96 -7.89 -4.32
C ASP A 26 -54.85 -8.04 -3.27
N VAL A 27 -55.19 -8.01 -1.98
CA VAL A 27 -54.25 -8.29 -0.89
C VAL A 27 -53.68 -9.70 -0.98
N LEU A 28 -54.50 -10.71 -1.28
CA LEU A 28 -54.05 -12.09 -1.43
C LEU A 28 -53.11 -12.27 -2.62
N TYR A 29 -53.41 -11.64 -3.75
CA TYR A 29 -52.54 -11.61 -4.93
C TYR A 29 -51.20 -10.93 -4.63
N ASN A 30 -51.22 -9.80 -3.92
CA ASN A 30 -50.02 -9.10 -3.48
C ASN A 30 -49.18 -9.96 -2.52
N MET A 31 -49.80 -10.68 -1.57
CA MET A 31 -49.10 -11.61 -0.68
C MET A 31 -48.43 -12.76 -1.43
N GLN A 32 -49.07 -13.32 -2.45
CA GLN A 32 -48.46 -14.35 -3.31
C GLN A 32 -47.27 -13.80 -4.10
N SER A 33 -47.42 -12.59 -4.66
CA SER A 33 -46.35 -11.89 -5.37
C SER A 33 -45.14 -11.62 -4.46
N LEU A 34 -45.37 -11.21 -3.21
CA LEU A 34 -44.29 -11.00 -2.22
C LEU A 34 -43.55 -12.30 -1.87
N LYS A 35 -44.28 -13.43 -1.71
CA LYS A 35 -43.65 -14.74 -1.49
C LYS A 35 -42.76 -15.14 -2.67
N GLN A 36 -43.23 -14.92 -3.90
CA GLN A 36 -42.44 -15.17 -5.09
C GLN A 36 -41.19 -14.28 -5.15
N PHE A 37 -41.31 -13.01 -4.77
CA PHE A 37 -40.18 -12.09 -4.70
C PHE A 37 -39.13 -12.54 -3.66
N GLN A 38 -39.56 -12.97 -2.47
CA GLN A 38 -38.66 -13.52 -1.46
C GLN A 38 -37.94 -14.79 -1.95
N TRP A 39 -38.63 -15.66 -2.67
CA TRP A 39 -38.01 -16.84 -3.27
C TRP A 39 -36.96 -16.45 -4.31
N ASN A 40 -37.25 -15.47 -5.16
CA ASN A 40 -36.29 -14.93 -6.13
C ASN A 40 -35.05 -14.35 -5.44
N ILE A 41 -35.22 -13.59 -4.34
CA ILE A 41 -34.10 -13.07 -3.53
C ILE A 41 -33.21 -14.21 -3.03
N ASN A 42 -33.81 -15.27 -2.49
CA ASN A 42 -33.06 -16.41 -1.97
C ASN A 42 -32.26 -17.12 -3.08
N GLN A 43 -32.80 -17.22 -4.30
CA GLN A 43 -32.04 -17.79 -5.43
C GLN A 43 -30.89 -16.90 -5.85
N ILE A 44 -31.10 -15.58 -5.90
CA ILE A 44 -30.04 -14.60 -6.22
C ILE A 44 -28.91 -14.70 -5.20
N GLN A 45 -29.24 -14.84 -3.91
CA GLN A 45 -28.24 -15.01 -2.86
C GLN A 45 -27.40 -16.28 -3.07
N LYS A 46 -28.04 -17.43 -3.34
CA LYS A 46 -27.33 -18.68 -3.63
C LYS A 46 -26.40 -18.58 -4.83
N MET A 47 -26.86 -17.91 -5.90
CA MET A 47 -26.03 -17.70 -7.09
C MET A 47 -24.82 -16.81 -6.78
N LYS A 48 -25.02 -15.76 -5.99
CA LYS A 48 -23.94 -14.89 -5.51
C LYS A 48 -22.91 -15.68 -4.68
N ASP A 49 -23.37 -16.50 -3.74
CA ASP A 49 -22.49 -17.31 -2.89
C ASP A 49 -21.68 -18.31 -3.72
N GLY A 50 -22.32 -18.97 -4.69
CA GLY A 50 -21.64 -19.88 -5.62
C GLY A 50 -20.59 -19.18 -6.49
N ALA A 51 -20.88 -17.98 -6.98
CA ALA A 51 -19.91 -17.18 -7.74
C ALA A 51 -18.72 -16.74 -6.87
N GLN A 52 -18.98 -16.31 -5.63
CA GLN A 52 -17.93 -15.92 -4.69
C GLN A 52 -16.97 -17.10 -4.39
N MET A 53 -17.51 -18.29 -4.18
CA MET A 53 -16.71 -19.49 -3.96
C MET A 53 -15.76 -19.78 -5.14
N GLN A 54 -16.24 -19.63 -6.38
CA GLN A 54 -15.40 -19.81 -7.57
C GLN A 54 -14.27 -18.78 -7.63
N VAL A 55 -14.57 -17.52 -7.31
CA VAL A 55 -13.56 -16.45 -7.25
C VAL A 55 -12.50 -16.75 -6.18
N ASN A 56 -12.92 -17.17 -4.98
CA ASN A 56 -12.00 -17.52 -3.91
C ASN A 56 -11.09 -18.71 -4.29
N MET A 57 -11.64 -19.74 -4.93
CA MET A 57 -10.86 -20.88 -5.42
C MET A 57 -9.81 -20.45 -6.46
N ALA A 58 -10.20 -19.58 -7.40
CA ALA A 58 -9.28 -19.05 -8.41
C ALA A 58 -8.18 -18.20 -7.76
N ALA A 59 -8.54 -17.32 -6.83
CA ALA A 59 -7.59 -16.50 -6.10
C ALA A 59 -6.59 -17.35 -5.29
N LEU A 60 -7.06 -18.37 -4.56
CA LEU A 60 -6.19 -19.30 -3.84
C LEU A 60 -5.22 -20.04 -4.78
N ALA A 61 -5.68 -20.44 -5.97
CA ALA A 61 -4.82 -21.06 -6.97
C ALA A 61 -3.73 -20.08 -7.47
N LEU A 62 -4.08 -18.82 -7.72
CA LEU A 62 -3.11 -17.78 -8.11
C LEU A 62 -2.08 -17.52 -7.00
N TRP A 63 -2.52 -17.34 -5.75
CA TRP A 63 -1.65 -17.17 -4.59
C TRP A 63 -0.65 -18.32 -4.45
N ARG A 64 -1.14 -19.56 -4.58
CA ARG A 64 -0.29 -20.76 -4.54
C ARG A 64 0.70 -20.83 -5.68
N ASN A 65 0.31 -20.42 -6.89
CA ASN A 65 1.18 -20.53 -8.06
C ASN A 65 2.26 -19.44 -8.12
N PHE A 66 1.93 -18.21 -7.73
CA PHE A 66 2.80 -17.06 -7.98
C PHE A 66 3.53 -16.51 -6.75
N VAL A 67 2.97 -16.69 -5.55
CA VAL A 67 3.57 -16.16 -4.33
C VAL A 67 3.98 -17.31 -3.42
N LEU A 68 3.03 -18.07 -2.92
CA LEU A 68 3.26 -19.11 -1.91
C LEU A 68 4.01 -20.33 -2.48
N GLY A 69 4.05 -20.49 -3.80
CA GLY A 69 4.75 -21.57 -4.49
C GLY A 69 6.28 -21.46 -4.44
N GLU A 70 6.81 -20.27 -4.13
CA GLU A 70 8.26 -20.03 -4.08
C GLU A 70 8.90 -20.42 -2.72
N GLY A 71 8.17 -21.14 -1.87
CA GLY A 71 8.65 -21.66 -0.59
C GLY A 71 8.57 -20.62 0.54
N SER A 72 9.55 -20.62 1.44
CA SER A 72 9.55 -19.72 2.62
C SER A 72 9.55 -18.24 2.27
N ILE A 73 10.17 -17.85 1.14
CA ILE A 73 10.23 -16.45 0.72
C ILE A 73 8.88 -15.89 0.28
N GLY A 74 8.04 -16.73 -0.34
CA GLY A 74 6.69 -16.37 -0.74
C GLY A 74 5.80 -16.11 0.46
N ILE A 75 5.91 -16.98 1.47
CA ILE A 75 5.23 -16.83 2.76
C ILE A 75 5.64 -15.53 3.45
N THR A 76 6.94 -15.20 3.47
CA THR A 76 7.44 -13.95 4.04
C THR A 76 6.87 -12.72 3.33
N LEU A 77 6.89 -12.69 1.98
CA LEU A 77 6.32 -11.58 1.23
C LEU A 77 4.81 -11.46 1.48
N PHE A 78 4.08 -12.57 1.45
CA PHE A 78 2.65 -12.60 1.76
C PHE A 78 2.36 -12.01 3.14
N ARG A 79 3.06 -12.49 4.18
CA ARG A 79 2.92 -11.97 5.55
C ARG A 79 3.17 -10.47 5.62
N ASN A 80 4.20 -9.98 4.93
CA ASN A 80 4.53 -8.54 4.95
C ASN A 80 3.49 -7.70 4.21
N ILE A 81 2.96 -8.19 3.07
CA ILE A 81 1.86 -7.53 2.34
C ILE A 81 0.61 -7.45 3.22
N VAL A 82 0.20 -8.56 3.84
CA VAL A 82 -0.97 -8.60 4.74
C VAL A 82 -0.74 -7.69 5.93
N ARG A 83 0.42 -7.80 6.59
CA ARG A 83 0.79 -6.98 7.74
C ARG A 83 0.65 -5.50 7.42
N LYS A 84 1.21 -5.03 6.31
CA LYS A 84 1.32 -3.58 6.02
C LYS A 84 0.07 -2.96 5.40
N TYR A 85 -0.62 -3.70 4.52
CA TYR A 85 -1.60 -3.08 3.64
C TYR A 85 -3.01 -3.63 3.80
N TYR A 86 -3.18 -4.87 4.25
CA TYR A 86 -4.51 -5.43 4.49
C TYR A 86 -5.23 -4.71 5.63
N SER A 87 -6.56 -4.61 5.55
CA SER A 87 -7.39 -3.96 6.58
C SER A 87 -7.56 -4.86 7.82
N LEU A 88 -6.49 -5.03 8.60
CA LEU A 88 -6.44 -5.91 9.77
C LEU A 88 -7.50 -5.55 10.81
N LYS A 89 -8.20 -6.56 11.34
CA LYS A 89 -9.03 -6.43 12.55
C LYS A 89 -8.17 -6.55 13.80
N ASP A 90 -8.73 -6.22 14.96
CA ASP A 90 -7.98 -6.21 16.23
C ASP A 90 -7.34 -7.57 16.56
N SER A 91 -8.01 -8.67 16.24
CA SER A 91 -7.46 -10.04 16.34
C SER A 91 -6.22 -10.24 15.46
N ASP A 92 -6.24 -9.66 14.26
CA ASP A 92 -5.24 -9.89 13.22
C ASP A 92 -4.01 -9.01 13.45
N ILE A 93 -4.17 -7.87 14.13
CA ILE A 93 -3.05 -7.02 14.56
C ILE A 93 -2.10 -7.84 15.43
N ILE A 94 -2.61 -8.58 16.41
CA ILE A 94 -1.76 -9.39 17.31
C ILE A 94 -0.97 -10.45 16.53
N LYS A 95 -1.58 -10.99 15.47
CA LYS A 95 -1.03 -12.04 14.64
C LYS A 95 0.05 -11.54 13.67
N TYR A 96 -0.22 -10.44 12.97
CA TYR A 96 0.62 -9.96 11.88
C TYR A 96 1.62 -8.88 12.31
N GLU A 97 1.26 -8.05 13.28
CA GLU A 97 2.13 -7.02 13.83
C GLU A 97 2.77 -7.57 15.12
N THR A 98 4.05 -7.94 15.09
CA THR A 98 4.71 -8.43 16.33
C THR A 98 6.22 -8.20 16.44
N PHE A 99 6.59 -7.78 17.67
CA PHE A 99 7.87 -7.85 18.43
C PHE A 99 8.81 -6.62 18.44
N ARG A 100 9.63 -6.30 19.46
CA ARG A 100 9.57 -6.13 20.95
C ARG A 100 11.00 -5.75 21.35
N GLU A 101 11.24 -4.61 22.00
CA GLU A 101 12.56 -4.35 22.61
C GLU A 101 12.44 -4.08 24.11
N TRP A 102 13.05 -4.98 24.88
CA TRP A 102 13.28 -4.81 26.32
C TRP A 102 14.51 -3.92 26.48
N ILE A 103 14.37 -2.61 26.33
CA ILE A 103 15.46 -1.69 26.64
C ILE A 103 15.32 -1.25 28.11
N ASN A 104 16.21 -1.77 28.95
CA ASN A 104 16.53 -1.25 30.29
C ASN A 104 15.31 -1.05 31.23
N ASN A 105 14.57 -2.13 31.56
CA ASN A 105 13.50 -2.13 32.58
C ASN A 105 12.40 -1.05 32.40
N LYS A 106 12.21 -0.51 31.19
CA LYS A 106 11.14 0.44 30.87
C LYS A 106 10.21 -0.13 29.80
N LYS A 107 8.91 0.11 29.99
CA LYS A 107 7.72 -0.36 29.24
C LYS A 107 7.98 -1.03 27.89
N GLN A 108 7.37 -2.21 27.69
CA GLN A 108 7.27 -2.87 26.38
C GLN A 108 6.39 -2.00 25.45
N TRP A 109 6.81 -1.86 24.19
CA TRP A 109 6.04 -1.22 23.12
C TRP A 109 6.13 -2.08 21.86
N PHE A 110 5.08 -2.06 21.05
CA PHE A 110 4.99 -2.77 19.78
C PHE A 110 4.89 -1.76 18.64
N TYR A 111 5.78 -1.87 17.65
CA TYR A 111 5.70 -1.06 16.43
C TYR A 111 4.57 -1.57 15.55
N ILE A 112 3.81 -0.62 14.98
CA ILE A 112 2.76 -0.90 14.00
C ILE A 112 3.27 -0.39 12.66
N THR A 113 3.23 -1.24 11.64
CA THR A 113 3.67 -0.89 10.29
C THR A 113 2.51 -0.62 9.34
N ASN A 114 1.29 -0.98 9.73
CA ASN A 114 0.07 -0.81 8.95
C ASN A 114 -0.57 0.57 9.12
N LEU A 115 -0.60 1.36 8.04
CA LEU A 115 -1.19 2.70 8.06
C LEU A 115 -2.70 2.71 8.30
N ASN A 116 -3.44 1.69 7.85
CA ASN A 116 -4.89 1.62 8.07
C ASN A 116 -5.21 1.39 9.56
N VAL A 117 -4.41 0.58 10.24
CA VAL A 117 -4.51 0.40 11.70
C VAL A 117 -4.23 1.72 12.41
N ILE A 118 -3.16 2.42 12.03
CA ILE A 118 -2.78 3.69 12.64
C ILE A 118 -3.87 4.76 12.42
N LYS A 119 -4.40 4.89 11.21
CA LYS A 119 -5.49 5.84 10.91
C LYS A 119 -6.73 5.56 11.74
N ARG A 120 -7.07 4.29 11.96
CA ARG A 120 -8.25 3.87 12.71
C ARG A 120 -8.10 3.99 14.22
N LYS A 121 -6.92 3.65 14.76
CA LYS A 121 -6.69 3.50 16.21
C LYS A 121 -5.83 4.60 16.82
N GLY A 122 -5.19 5.43 16.00
CA GLY A 122 -4.24 6.46 16.42
C GLY A 122 -2.81 5.93 16.62
N GLU A 123 -1.93 6.83 17.05
CA GLU A 123 -0.49 6.56 17.25
C GLU A 123 -0.19 5.56 18.37
N CYS A 124 -1.14 5.44 19.32
CA CYS A 124 -1.05 4.58 20.49
C CYS A 124 -2.43 4.05 20.86
N PHE A 125 -2.55 2.74 21.07
CA PHE A 125 -3.81 2.11 21.46
C PHE A 125 -3.58 0.81 22.24
N SER A 126 -4.64 0.32 22.89
CA SER A 126 -4.65 -0.99 23.54
C SER A 126 -5.62 -1.91 22.82
N ILE A 127 -5.29 -3.21 22.80
CA ILE A 127 -6.19 -4.26 22.32
C ILE A 127 -6.70 -5.02 23.53
N GLU A 128 -8.00 -5.36 23.54
CA GLU A 128 -8.59 -6.16 24.60
C GLU A 128 -7.85 -7.50 24.76
N GLY A 129 -7.60 -7.89 26.01
CA GLY A 129 -6.83 -9.10 26.32
C GLY A 129 -5.30 -8.96 26.18
N VAL A 130 -4.79 -7.83 25.67
CA VAL A 130 -3.35 -7.54 25.62
C VAL A 130 -2.97 -6.56 26.74
N SER A 131 -2.03 -6.96 27.59
CA SER A 131 -1.62 -6.17 28.77
C SER A 131 -0.74 -4.96 28.46
N VAL A 132 -0.24 -4.84 27.23
CA VAL A 132 0.74 -3.84 26.80
C VAL A 132 0.17 -3.05 25.62
N PRO A 133 0.28 -1.70 25.62
CA PRO A 133 -0.18 -0.88 24.51
C PRO A 133 0.72 -1.02 23.26
N TYR A 134 0.12 -0.83 22.09
CA TYR A 134 0.79 -0.71 20.79
C TYR A 134 1.05 0.77 20.48
N CYS A 135 2.23 1.11 19.96
CA CYS A 135 2.62 2.49 19.63
C CYS A 135 3.73 2.58 18.57
N ILE A 136 3.75 3.64 17.76
CA ILE A 136 4.73 3.88 16.67
C ILE A 136 6.07 4.51 17.16
N ASP A 137 6.31 4.58 18.48
CA ASP A 137 7.29 5.43 19.20
C ASP A 137 6.76 6.84 19.53
N TYR A 138 6.29 7.01 20.76
CA TYR A 138 5.69 8.24 21.28
C TYR A 138 6.69 9.39 21.47
N ASP A 139 7.97 9.10 21.69
CA ASP A 139 8.92 10.08 22.22
C ASP A 139 9.95 10.55 21.17
N SER A 140 9.95 9.97 19.96
CA SER A 140 10.99 10.17 18.93
C SER A 140 12.43 9.92 19.41
N ARG A 141 12.61 9.50 20.68
CA ARG A 141 13.91 9.35 21.35
C ARG A 141 14.66 8.14 20.81
N ARG A 142 13.96 7.19 20.20
CA ARG A 142 14.52 5.98 19.59
C ARG A 142 14.72 6.13 18.08
N ILE A 143 13.94 6.99 17.42
CA ILE A 143 14.16 7.41 16.01
C ILE A 143 15.22 8.53 15.92
N ARG A 144 16.33 8.42 16.67
CA ARG A 144 17.50 9.26 16.40
C ARG A 144 18.18 8.84 15.11
N ASN A 145 18.03 7.57 14.75
CA ASN A 145 18.46 7.00 13.48
C ASN A 145 17.42 5.98 13.03
N VAL A 146 16.71 6.24 11.92
CA VAL A 146 15.76 5.26 11.33
C VAL A 146 16.45 3.95 10.96
N LYS A 147 17.79 3.97 10.79
CA LYS A 147 18.60 2.77 10.59
C LYS A 147 18.52 1.78 11.76
N ASP A 148 18.19 2.25 12.96
CA ASP A 148 18.14 1.44 14.17
C ASP A 148 16.80 0.69 14.30
N ILE A 149 15.76 1.09 13.54
CA ILE A 149 14.43 0.47 13.55
C ILE A 149 13.90 0.38 12.10
N PRO A 150 14.33 -0.64 11.33
CA PRO A 150 13.94 -0.83 9.93
C PRO A 150 12.42 -0.86 9.70
N GLU A 151 11.64 -1.37 10.66
CA GLU A 151 10.18 -1.50 10.57
C GLU A 151 9.50 -0.12 10.54
N LEU A 152 10.01 0.86 11.27
CA LEU A 152 9.48 2.24 11.22
C LEU A 152 9.80 2.93 9.91
N LYS A 153 10.89 2.55 9.25
CA LYS A 153 11.22 3.06 7.92
C LYS A 153 10.10 2.76 6.92
N ASP A 154 9.50 1.58 7.01
CA ASP A 154 8.40 1.16 6.13
C ASP A 154 7.20 2.10 6.27
N VAL A 155 6.89 2.54 7.49
CA VAL A 155 5.80 3.49 7.76
C VAL A 155 6.04 4.82 7.03
N PHE A 156 7.28 5.32 7.03
CA PHE A 156 7.64 6.56 6.33
C PHE A 156 7.64 6.40 4.81
N TYR A 157 8.02 5.23 4.29
CA TYR A 157 7.96 4.95 2.85
C TYR A 157 6.55 5.06 2.28
N ASP A 158 5.55 4.60 3.05
CA ASP A 158 4.16 4.55 2.61
C ASP A 158 3.33 5.80 3.01
N ALA A 159 3.94 6.76 3.71
CA ALA A 159 3.28 7.99 4.11
C ALA A 159 2.85 8.82 2.88
N MET A 160 1.55 9.05 2.72
CA MET A 160 0.99 9.74 1.54
C MET A 160 0.89 11.26 1.72
N ALA A 161 0.76 11.74 2.96
CA ALA A 161 0.76 13.15 3.31
C ALA A 161 1.21 13.33 4.77
N PHE A 162 1.66 14.53 5.12
CA PHE A 162 2.05 14.87 6.50
C PHE A 162 0.87 14.86 7.46
N ASN A 163 -0.29 15.31 6.98
CA ASN A 163 -1.46 15.56 7.82
C ASN A 163 -2.36 14.31 7.96
N ASP A 164 -1.98 13.19 7.34
CA ASP A 164 -2.75 11.95 7.41
C ASP A 164 -2.85 11.43 8.85
N ILE A 165 -1.75 11.56 9.60
CA ILE A 165 -1.62 11.13 11.00
C ILE A 165 -0.66 12.13 11.68
N SER A 166 -1.01 12.65 12.87
CA SER A 166 -0.19 13.63 13.62
C SER A 166 1.26 13.19 13.85
N TYR A 167 1.52 11.88 13.82
CA TYR A 167 2.84 11.29 13.94
C TYR A 167 3.76 11.71 12.79
N PHE A 168 3.23 11.82 11.57
CA PHE A 168 4.00 12.23 10.39
C PHE A 168 4.38 13.69 10.41
N GLU A 169 3.58 14.57 10.99
CA GLU A 169 3.97 15.95 11.23
C GLU A 169 5.23 16.02 12.12
N ARG A 170 5.27 15.22 13.20
CA ARG A 170 6.41 15.14 14.14
C ARG A 170 7.67 14.53 13.51
N CYS A 171 7.51 13.71 12.48
CA CYS A 171 8.59 13.02 11.77
C CYS A 171 8.71 13.43 10.31
N SER A 172 8.29 14.67 9.99
CA SER A 172 8.20 15.16 8.60
C SER A 172 9.52 15.02 7.83
N ALA A 173 10.66 15.25 8.48
CA ALA A 173 11.99 15.01 7.91
C ALA A 173 12.18 13.60 7.31
N TYR A 174 11.76 12.56 8.02
CA TYR A 174 11.90 11.18 7.54
C TYR A 174 10.86 10.83 6.48
N VAL A 175 9.66 11.39 6.59
CA VAL A 175 8.63 11.30 5.54
C VAL A 175 9.15 11.94 4.24
N TYR A 176 9.75 13.13 4.29
CA TYR A 176 10.42 13.76 3.15
C TYR A 176 11.51 12.86 2.53
N GLN A 177 12.30 12.21 3.39
CA GLN A 177 13.44 11.40 2.97
C GLN A 177 13.03 10.09 2.27
N TYR A 178 11.92 9.48 2.69
CA TYR A 178 11.59 8.11 2.28
C TYR A 178 10.30 7.98 1.48
N SER A 179 9.31 8.86 1.65
CA SER A 179 8.02 8.68 1.00
C SER A 179 8.15 8.69 -0.53
N CYS A 180 7.59 7.67 -1.17
CA CYS A 180 7.53 7.57 -2.61
C CYS A 180 6.33 8.30 -3.24
N TYR A 181 5.40 8.81 -2.42
CA TYR A 181 4.08 9.31 -2.89
C TYR A 181 3.91 10.82 -2.80
N ILE A 182 4.82 11.52 -2.10
CA ILE A 182 4.69 12.97 -1.91
C ILE A 182 5.13 13.72 -3.17
N ASP A 183 4.28 14.64 -3.61
CA ASP A 183 4.58 15.62 -4.66
C ASP A 183 5.14 16.90 -4.03
N PHE A 184 6.46 16.97 -3.90
CA PHE A 184 7.13 18.11 -3.26
C PHE A 184 6.94 19.47 -3.94
N LEU A 185 6.41 19.52 -5.18
CA LEU A 185 6.05 20.78 -5.84
C LEU A 185 4.71 21.34 -5.34
N LYS A 186 3.84 20.49 -4.80
CA LYS A 186 2.50 20.86 -4.33
C LYS A 186 2.42 21.06 -2.81
N GLU A 187 3.50 20.77 -2.09
CA GLU A 187 3.58 21.03 -0.65
C GLU A 187 3.62 22.55 -0.39
N ALA A 188 2.69 23.03 0.44
CA ALA A 188 2.46 24.46 0.65
C ALA A 188 3.57 25.15 1.47
N ASP A 189 4.26 24.40 2.32
CA ASP A 189 5.38 24.86 3.13
C ASP A 189 6.70 24.35 2.54
N ARG A 190 7.72 25.24 2.45
CA ARG A 190 9.03 24.85 1.91
C ARG A 190 9.59 23.69 2.72
N PRO A 191 9.76 22.49 2.12
CA PRO A 191 10.21 21.32 2.85
C PRO A 191 11.66 21.51 3.29
N ASN A 192 12.08 20.74 4.29
CA ASN A 192 13.51 20.66 4.59
C ASN A 192 14.20 19.93 3.43
N PHE A 193 14.65 20.72 2.45
CA PHE A 193 15.15 20.25 1.16
C PHE A 193 16.34 19.29 1.27
N ILE A 194 17.03 19.22 2.41
CA ILE A 194 18.11 18.24 2.60
C ILE A 194 17.61 16.79 2.58
N TYR A 195 16.37 16.55 3.02
CA TYR A 195 15.76 15.22 2.99
C TYR A 195 15.13 14.94 1.63
N VAL A 196 14.58 15.97 0.98
CA VAL A 196 14.06 15.86 -0.40
C VAL A 196 15.16 15.44 -1.38
N VAL A 197 16.36 16.03 -1.28
CA VAL A 197 17.50 15.63 -2.16
C VAL A 197 18.08 14.26 -1.82
N GLN A 198 17.73 13.66 -0.68
CA GLN A 198 18.13 12.29 -0.32
C GLN A 198 17.10 11.25 -0.77
N ASN A 199 15.88 11.67 -1.09
CA ASN A 199 14.83 10.80 -1.58
C ASN A 199 15.12 10.44 -3.05
N GLU A 200 15.35 9.16 -3.31
CA GLU A 200 15.70 8.64 -4.64
C GLU A 200 14.48 8.50 -5.57
N PHE A 201 13.26 8.66 -5.06
CA PHE A 201 12.03 8.56 -5.85
C PHE A 201 11.31 9.90 -6.05
N THR A 202 11.90 11.01 -5.57
CA THR A 202 11.42 12.36 -5.87
C THR A 202 11.20 12.53 -7.37
N THR A 203 10.02 13.03 -7.75
CA THR A 203 9.75 13.43 -9.14
C THR A 203 10.40 14.78 -9.41
N TRP A 204 11.59 14.75 -10.00
CA TRP A 204 12.38 15.96 -10.24
C TRP A 204 11.85 16.80 -11.40
N SER A 205 12.01 18.11 -11.25
CA SER A 205 11.89 19.10 -12.32
C SER A 205 12.95 20.17 -12.09
N TRP A 206 13.40 20.85 -13.14
CA TRP A 206 14.34 21.96 -12.99
C TRP A 206 13.79 23.09 -12.10
N ASN A 207 12.45 23.28 -12.08
CA ASN A 207 11.81 24.22 -11.15
C ASN A 207 12.07 23.85 -9.69
N LEU A 208 12.00 22.55 -9.33
CA LEU A 208 12.31 22.08 -7.99
C LEU A 208 13.81 22.23 -7.67
N VAL A 209 14.67 21.93 -8.64
CA VAL A 209 16.14 22.06 -8.48
C VAL A 209 16.56 23.50 -8.27
N ASN A 210 15.90 24.46 -8.93
CA ASN A 210 16.15 25.90 -8.78
C ASN A 210 15.87 26.44 -7.35
N LEU A 211 15.18 25.66 -6.50
CA LEU A 211 14.94 26.02 -5.11
C LEU A 211 16.08 25.59 -4.18
N LEU A 212 17.05 24.83 -4.68
CA LEU A 212 18.13 24.24 -3.89
C LEU A 212 19.32 25.19 -3.73
N ASN A 213 20.00 25.08 -2.59
CA ASN A 213 21.28 25.74 -2.32
C ASN A 213 22.47 24.79 -2.50
N GLY A 214 23.69 25.34 -2.44
CA GLY A 214 24.93 24.59 -2.60
C GLY A 214 25.06 23.32 -1.75
N ARG A 215 24.65 23.37 -0.47
CA ARG A 215 24.71 22.19 0.42
C ARG A 215 23.77 21.08 -0.05
N GLN A 216 22.60 21.44 -0.57
CA GLN A 216 21.60 20.50 -1.08
C GLN A 216 22.04 19.93 -2.43
N ILE A 217 22.63 20.75 -3.31
CA ILE A 217 23.23 20.29 -4.57
C ILE A 217 24.33 19.26 -4.31
N ASN A 218 25.22 19.50 -3.35
CA ASN A 218 26.25 18.50 -2.97
C ASN A 218 25.64 17.14 -2.57
N LYS A 219 24.48 17.14 -1.90
CA LYS A 219 23.76 15.90 -1.58
C LYS A 219 23.06 15.29 -2.79
N LEU A 220 22.51 16.12 -3.68
CA LEU A 220 21.89 15.69 -4.93
C LEU A 220 22.88 14.98 -5.86
N LEU A 221 24.17 15.36 -5.83
CA LEU A 221 25.23 14.66 -6.57
C LEU A 221 25.38 13.17 -6.19
N GLN A 222 24.90 12.79 -5.00
CA GLN A 222 24.92 11.41 -4.50
C GLN A 222 23.57 10.69 -4.70
N ASN A 223 22.58 11.34 -5.33
CA ASN A 223 21.26 10.79 -5.56
C ASN A 223 21.17 10.14 -6.93
N ASP A 224 21.20 8.81 -6.98
CA ASP A 224 21.17 8.07 -8.23
C ASP A 224 19.81 8.18 -8.95
N GLY A 225 18.70 8.30 -8.20
CA GLY A 225 17.37 8.49 -8.76
C GLY A 225 17.21 9.82 -9.51
N PHE A 226 17.82 10.90 -8.99
CA PHE A 226 17.89 12.18 -9.70
C PHE A 226 18.58 12.03 -11.06
N PHE A 227 19.75 11.38 -11.10
CA PHE A 227 20.49 11.20 -12.35
C PHE A 227 19.83 10.20 -13.29
N ALA A 228 19.21 9.15 -12.76
CA ALA A 228 18.40 8.24 -13.57
C ALA A 228 17.26 9.02 -14.27
N GLN A 229 16.60 9.94 -13.57
CA GLN A 229 15.50 10.72 -14.15
C GLN A 229 15.98 11.83 -15.09
N MET A 230 16.93 12.65 -14.66
CA MET A 230 17.27 13.90 -15.33
C MET A 230 18.48 13.77 -16.25
N GLY A 231 19.36 12.79 -16.01
CA GLY A 231 20.69 12.74 -16.61
C GLY A 231 21.08 11.43 -17.28
N ILE A 232 20.16 10.46 -17.40
CA ILE A 232 20.48 9.14 -17.96
C ILE A 232 20.97 9.19 -19.40
N ASN A 233 20.54 10.21 -20.16
CA ASN A 233 20.98 10.43 -21.53
C ASN A 233 22.34 11.16 -21.60
N ASN A 234 22.61 12.08 -20.66
CA ASN A 234 23.84 12.87 -20.64
C ASN A 234 24.15 13.41 -19.24
N ILE A 235 24.93 12.64 -18.47
CA ILE A 235 25.32 12.98 -17.09
C ILE A 235 26.14 14.27 -17.07
N ARG A 236 27.06 14.45 -18.02
CA ARG A 236 27.95 15.62 -18.07
C ARG A 236 27.18 16.92 -18.32
N GLU A 237 26.24 16.91 -19.25
CA GLU A 237 25.36 18.06 -19.51
C GLU A 237 24.48 18.38 -18.30
N THR A 238 23.95 17.35 -17.62
CA THR A 238 23.18 17.53 -16.38
C THR A 238 24.01 18.20 -15.29
N LEU A 239 25.27 17.79 -15.11
CA LEU A 239 26.20 18.41 -14.16
C LEU A 239 26.57 19.85 -14.54
N ASN A 240 26.67 20.16 -15.83
CA ASN A 240 26.91 21.52 -16.30
C ASN A 240 25.70 22.42 -15.97
N HIS A 241 24.49 21.93 -16.23
CA HIS A 241 23.29 22.69 -15.91
C HIS A 241 23.11 22.88 -14.39
N LEU A 242 23.44 21.88 -13.57
CA LEU A 242 23.47 22.05 -12.12
C LEU A 242 24.46 23.13 -11.67
N GLN A 243 25.63 23.23 -12.32
CA GLN A 243 26.61 24.29 -12.05
C GLN A 243 26.07 25.68 -12.41
N GLU A 244 25.35 25.80 -13.53
CA GLU A 244 24.73 27.06 -13.96
C GLU A 244 23.67 27.52 -12.95
N ILE A 245 22.84 26.59 -12.46
CA ILE A 245 21.78 26.88 -11.48
C ILE A 245 22.37 27.37 -10.15
N VAL A 246 23.38 26.66 -9.63
CA VAL A 246 23.96 26.99 -8.32
C VAL A 246 24.91 28.19 -8.38
N GLY A 247 25.37 28.56 -9.58
CA GLY A 247 26.27 29.68 -9.83
C GLY A 247 27.54 29.59 -8.97
N THR A 248 27.91 30.70 -8.35
CA THR A 248 29.10 30.78 -7.50
C THR A 248 28.86 30.32 -6.06
N SER A 249 27.64 29.91 -5.71
CA SER A 249 27.32 29.50 -4.32
C SER A 249 27.86 28.11 -3.97
N PHE A 250 28.20 27.31 -4.99
CA PHE A 250 28.87 26.02 -4.86
C PHE A 250 29.57 25.67 -6.16
N GLU A 251 30.82 25.24 -6.06
CA GLU A 251 31.59 24.79 -7.21
C GLU A 251 31.58 23.27 -7.28
N ILE A 252 30.99 22.73 -8.35
CA ILE A 252 31.11 21.32 -8.70
C ILE A 252 32.45 21.15 -9.41
N THR A 253 33.45 20.74 -8.63
CA THR A 253 34.82 20.55 -9.11
C THR A 253 34.92 19.42 -10.14
N GLU A 254 35.97 19.42 -10.95
CA GLU A 254 36.21 18.38 -11.94
C GLU A 254 36.39 16.99 -11.30
N GLU A 255 36.96 16.93 -10.09
CA GLU A 255 37.05 15.68 -9.32
C GLU A 255 35.66 15.13 -8.98
N MET A 256 34.76 15.98 -8.47
CA MET A 256 33.39 15.59 -8.17
C MET A 256 32.62 15.17 -9.42
N ARG A 257 32.80 15.87 -10.55
CA ARG A 257 32.18 15.49 -11.82
C ARG A 257 32.62 14.09 -12.24
N ASN A 258 33.93 13.83 -12.22
CA ASN A 258 34.48 12.54 -12.62
C ASN A 258 34.06 11.41 -11.66
N GLU A 259 33.94 11.68 -10.36
CA GLU A 259 33.40 10.73 -9.39
C GLU A 259 31.95 10.35 -9.74
N VAL A 260 31.08 11.35 -9.96
CA VAL A 260 29.66 11.13 -10.29
C VAL A 260 29.52 10.37 -11.62
N ILE A 261 30.20 10.82 -12.67
CA ILE A 261 30.17 10.16 -13.98
C ILE A 261 30.62 8.71 -13.85
N THR A 262 31.78 8.46 -13.22
CA THR A 262 32.32 7.11 -13.05
C THR A 262 31.37 6.21 -12.24
N ARG A 263 30.75 6.73 -11.18
CA ARG A 263 29.79 5.98 -10.35
C ARG A 263 28.58 5.54 -11.16
N LEU A 264 28.01 6.46 -11.93
CA LEU A 264 26.78 6.23 -12.69
C LEU A 264 27.03 5.37 -13.93
N GLU A 265 28.13 5.58 -14.65
CA GLU A 265 28.53 4.72 -15.78
C GLU A 265 28.74 3.27 -15.35
N ARG A 266 29.34 3.04 -14.18
CA ARG A 266 29.49 1.68 -13.60
C ARG A 266 28.15 1.01 -13.29
N LYS A 267 27.11 1.78 -12.97
CA LYS A 267 25.77 1.25 -12.68
C LYS A 267 25.05 0.82 -13.95
N GLY A 268 25.31 1.48 -15.09
CA GLY A 268 24.75 1.11 -16.39
C GLY A 268 23.22 0.92 -16.32
N ILE A 269 22.76 -0.27 -16.72
CA ILE A 269 21.33 -0.60 -16.79
C ILE A 269 20.63 -0.57 -15.42
N SER A 270 21.35 -0.79 -14.31
CA SER A 270 20.75 -0.73 -12.97
C SER A 270 20.16 0.63 -12.60
N LEU A 271 20.59 1.73 -13.24
CA LEU A 271 19.99 3.05 -13.04
C LEU A 271 18.54 3.12 -13.49
N TYR A 272 18.13 2.30 -14.46
CA TYR A 272 16.75 2.27 -14.91
C TYR A 272 15.79 1.77 -13.81
N SER A 273 16.29 1.08 -12.77
CA SER A 273 15.48 0.66 -11.61
C SER A 273 14.73 1.82 -10.92
N TYR A 274 15.20 3.06 -11.05
CA TYR A 274 14.56 4.26 -10.48
C TYR A 274 13.46 4.87 -11.37
N LEU A 275 13.35 4.42 -12.63
CA LEU A 275 12.44 4.95 -13.64
C LEU A 275 11.15 4.15 -13.75
N PRO A 276 10.07 4.73 -14.30
CA PRO A 276 8.97 3.94 -14.85
C PRO A 276 9.51 3.00 -15.93
N MET A 277 9.17 1.72 -15.86
CA MET A 277 9.60 0.72 -16.82
C MET A 277 8.44 -0.18 -17.24
N THR A 278 8.43 -0.57 -18.51
CA THR A 278 7.53 -1.61 -19.01
C THR A 278 7.97 -2.97 -18.50
N LYS A 279 7.02 -3.90 -18.37
CA LYS A 279 7.29 -5.29 -18.03
C LYS A 279 8.35 -5.92 -18.96
N ASP A 280 8.22 -5.76 -20.27
CA ASP A 280 9.15 -6.33 -21.26
C ASP A 280 10.61 -5.92 -21.03
N PHE A 281 10.84 -4.63 -20.76
CA PHE A 281 12.17 -4.12 -20.42
C PHE A 281 12.74 -4.79 -19.16
N ILE A 282 11.91 -4.97 -18.12
CA ILE A 282 12.32 -5.64 -16.89
C ILE A 282 12.71 -7.10 -17.17
N PHE A 283 11.94 -7.82 -17.99
CA PHE A 283 12.27 -9.19 -18.37
C PHE A 283 13.56 -9.29 -19.18
N GLN A 284 13.76 -8.38 -20.13
CA GLN A 284 14.94 -8.33 -20.98
C GLN A 284 16.21 -8.08 -20.15
N HIS A 285 16.15 -7.22 -19.14
CA HIS A 285 17.30 -6.76 -18.35
C HIS A 285 17.29 -7.26 -16.89
N GLN A 286 16.51 -8.29 -16.58
CA GLN A 286 16.27 -8.79 -15.22
C GLN A 286 17.53 -9.15 -14.40
N ASN A 287 18.66 -9.41 -15.06
CA ASN A 287 19.92 -9.76 -14.40
C ASN A 287 20.83 -8.56 -14.12
N GLU A 288 20.53 -7.41 -14.72
CA GLU A 288 21.33 -6.18 -14.63
C GLU A 288 20.66 -5.13 -13.75
N LEU A 289 19.34 -5.27 -13.53
CA LEU A 289 18.55 -4.36 -12.73
C LEU A 289 18.75 -4.57 -11.22
N ASP A 290 18.69 -3.47 -10.47
CA ASP A 290 18.68 -3.50 -9.00
C ASP A 290 17.27 -3.79 -8.47
N TRP A 291 17.04 -5.04 -8.06
CA TRP A 291 15.77 -5.50 -7.50
C TRP A 291 15.45 -4.91 -6.11
N LYS A 292 16.45 -4.40 -5.37
CA LYS A 292 16.23 -3.68 -4.11
C LYS A 292 15.58 -2.33 -4.35
N VAL A 293 15.92 -1.70 -5.48
CA VAL A 293 15.33 -0.44 -5.91
C VAL A 293 13.98 -0.69 -6.58
N ILE A 294 13.88 -1.67 -7.49
CA ILE A 294 12.64 -1.99 -8.21
C ILE A 294 11.46 -2.21 -7.28
N GLN A 295 11.63 -3.02 -6.21
CA GLN A 295 10.52 -3.31 -5.29
C GLN A 295 9.90 -2.04 -4.67
N LYS A 296 10.70 -0.98 -4.50
CA LYS A 296 10.30 0.28 -3.84
C LYS A 296 9.78 1.32 -4.81
N ASN A 297 10.02 1.12 -6.10
CA ASN A 297 9.64 2.06 -7.12
C ASN A 297 8.11 2.02 -7.31
N PRO A 298 7.38 3.09 -6.94
CA PRO A 298 5.92 3.11 -6.98
C PRO A 298 5.38 3.16 -8.42
N ARG A 299 6.25 3.38 -9.42
CA ARG A 299 5.89 3.56 -10.82
C ARG A 299 5.92 2.24 -11.60
N ILE A 300 6.31 1.14 -10.95
CA ILE A 300 6.31 -0.19 -11.55
C ILE A 300 4.91 -0.79 -11.43
N GLN A 301 4.35 -1.16 -12.59
CA GLN A 301 3.09 -1.89 -12.64
C GLN A 301 3.35 -3.36 -12.30
N TRP A 302 3.11 -3.73 -11.05
CA TRP A 302 3.24 -5.11 -10.60
C TRP A 302 2.10 -5.98 -11.11
N ASP A 303 2.43 -7.23 -11.41
CA ASP A 303 1.48 -8.30 -11.63
C ASP A 303 2.03 -9.61 -11.05
N TRP A 304 1.22 -10.67 -11.08
CA TRP A 304 1.57 -11.96 -10.53
C TRP A 304 2.89 -12.55 -11.09
N GLU A 305 3.13 -12.38 -12.38
CA GLU A 305 4.34 -12.90 -13.04
C GLU A 305 5.58 -12.13 -12.58
N LEU A 306 5.48 -10.81 -12.47
CA LEU A 306 6.58 -9.96 -12.03
C LEU A 306 6.87 -10.15 -10.54
N ILE A 307 5.85 -10.34 -9.70
CA ILE A 307 6.02 -10.70 -8.27
C ILE A 307 6.76 -12.03 -8.15
N ASN A 308 6.39 -13.02 -8.96
CA ASN A 308 7.05 -14.33 -8.94
C ASN A 308 8.51 -14.25 -9.43
N LEU A 309 8.77 -13.48 -10.50
CA LEU A 309 10.13 -13.21 -10.96
C LEU A 309 10.96 -12.54 -9.85
N TYR A 310 10.38 -11.56 -9.16
CA TYR A 310 11.03 -10.88 -8.05
C TYR A 310 11.41 -11.86 -6.92
N LEU A 311 10.48 -12.73 -6.50
CA LEU A 311 10.74 -13.76 -5.50
C LEU A 311 11.91 -14.66 -5.91
N ARG A 312 11.92 -15.14 -7.15
CA ARG A 312 13.03 -15.96 -7.69
C ARG A 312 14.36 -15.20 -7.66
N LYS A 313 14.37 -13.93 -8.07
CA LYS A 313 15.59 -13.12 -8.05
C LYS A 313 16.12 -12.91 -6.65
N VAL A 314 15.26 -12.65 -5.66
CA VAL A 314 15.69 -12.56 -4.26
C VAL A 314 16.25 -13.90 -3.78
N LYS A 315 15.60 -15.01 -4.13
CA LYS A 315 16.07 -16.36 -3.79
C LYS A 315 17.48 -16.65 -4.31
N GLU A 316 17.73 -16.28 -5.57
CA GLU A 316 18.96 -16.52 -6.32
C GLU A 316 20.11 -15.61 -5.89
N THR A 317 19.82 -14.34 -5.59
CA THR A 317 20.85 -13.30 -5.47
C THR A 317 21.07 -12.80 -4.04
N VAL A 318 20.15 -13.07 -3.12
CA VAL A 318 20.21 -12.57 -1.74
C VAL A 318 20.39 -13.73 -0.76
N SER A 319 21.41 -13.58 0.10
CA SER A 319 21.69 -14.52 1.18
C SER A 319 20.51 -14.62 2.15
N GLU A 320 20.29 -15.81 2.72
CA GLU A 320 19.07 -16.09 3.50
C GLU A 320 18.86 -15.14 4.67
N ASP A 321 19.94 -14.77 5.34
CA ASP A 321 19.99 -13.84 6.47
C ASP A 321 19.53 -12.42 6.11
N ARG A 322 19.63 -12.04 4.83
CA ARG A 322 19.27 -10.71 4.35
C ARG A 322 17.95 -10.65 3.60
N ARG A 323 17.29 -11.78 3.35
CA ARG A 323 16.05 -11.82 2.57
C ARG A 323 14.93 -10.96 3.19
N ASN A 324 14.89 -10.80 4.51
CA ASN A 324 13.91 -9.93 5.17
C ASN A 324 14.04 -8.44 4.78
N GLU A 325 15.25 -7.96 4.45
CA GLU A 325 15.45 -6.60 3.94
C GLU A 325 14.86 -6.40 2.55
N TYR A 326 14.65 -7.49 1.81
CA TYR A 326 14.15 -7.47 0.44
C TYR A 326 12.67 -7.85 0.40
N LEU A 327 12.20 -8.81 1.17
CA LEU A 327 10.82 -9.32 1.06
C LEU A 327 9.78 -8.41 1.76
N LEU A 328 10.00 -7.09 1.79
CA LEU A 328 9.18 -6.12 2.51
C LEU A 328 7.78 -5.95 1.93
N GLY A 329 7.60 -6.15 0.62
CA GLY A 329 6.38 -5.83 -0.10
C GLY A 329 6.15 -4.32 -0.20
N SER A 330 5.80 -3.83 -1.38
CA SER A 330 5.41 -2.43 -1.59
C SER A 330 3.92 -2.30 -1.80
N LYS A 331 3.40 -1.09 -1.60
CA LYS A 331 1.99 -0.80 -1.85
C LYS A 331 1.59 -1.12 -3.31
N ALA A 332 2.46 -0.84 -4.28
CA ALA A 332 2.20 -1.18 -5.68
C ALA A 332 2.07 -2.70 -5.91
N MET A 333 2.83 -3.54 -5.19
CA MET A 333 2.63 -4.99 -5.20
C MET A 333 1.29 -5.38 -4.55
N TYR A 334 0.92 -4.73 -3.45
CA TYR A 334 -0.36 -4.99 -2.79
C TYR A 334 -1.54 -4.65 -3.69
N GLU A 335 -1.54 -3.48 -4.34
CA GLU A 335 -2.58 -3.03 -5.26
C GLU A 335 -2.80 -4.04 -6.41
N ALA A 336 -1.75 -4.73 -6.85
CA ALA A 336 -1.84 -5.78 -7.87
C ALA A 336 -2.59 -7.04 -7.42
N VAL A 337 -2.63 -7.30 -6.10
CA VAL A 337 -3.17 -8.54 -5.52
C VAL A 337 -4.36 -8.31 -4.58
N GLU A 338 -4.65 -7.07 -4.20
CA GLU A 338 -5.69 -6.68 -3.24
C GLU A 338 -7.07 -7.22 -3.62
N GLY A 339 -7.45 -7.13 -4.90
CA GLY A 339 -8.73 -7.64 -5.41
C GLY A 339 -8.92 -9.15 -5.25
N TYR A 340 -7.87 -9.88 -4.90
CA TYR A 340 -7.86 -11.33 -4.68
C TYR A 340 -7.67 -11.70 -3.20
N LEU A 341 -7.74 -10.72 -2.29
CA LEU A 341 -7.65 -10.94 -0.85
C LEU A 341 -8.99 -10.61 -0.19
N ASN A 342 -9.45 -11.53 0.65
CA ASN A 342 -10.54 -11.34 1.58
C ASN A 342 -10.33 -12.24 2.80
N ASP A 343 -11.18 -12.08 3.82
CA ASP A 343 -11.06 -12.82 5.08
C ASP A 343 -11.13 -14.34 4.90
N GLU A 344 -11.91 -14.84 3.93
CA GLU A 344 -12.06 -16.27 3.66
C GLU A 344 -10.76 -16.84 3.04
N ILE A 345 -10.24 -16.16 2.02
CA ILE A 345 -8.96 -16.52 1.36
C ILE A 345 -7.82 -16.46 2.36
N LEU A 346 -7.75 -15.38 3.17
CA LEU A 346 -6.74 -15.22 4.21
C LEU A 346 -6.80 -16.38 5.20
N SER A 347 -7.99 -16.70 5.72
CA SER A 347 -8.20 -17.83 6.64
C SER A 347 -7.77 -19.16 6.03
N ASP A 348 -8.07 -19.39 4.75
CA ASP A 348 -7.67 -20.61 4.05
C ASP A 348 -6.16 -20.70 3.87
N ILE A 349 -5.50 -19.61 3.46
CA ILE A 349 -4.03 -19.55 3.35
C ILE A 349 -3.39 -19.81 4.73
N GLU A 350 -3.90 -19.19 5.78
CA GLU A 350 -3.40 -19.38 7.15
C GLU A 350 -3.47 -20.83 7.60
N LYS A 351 -4.60 -21.51 7.36
CA LYS A 351 -4.75 -22.95 7.66
C LYS A 351 -3.81 -23.82 6.86
N LEU A 352 -3.58 -23.47 5.59
CA LEU A 352 -2.76 -24.26 4.67
C LEU A 352 -1.27 -24.21 5.00
N TYR A 353 -0.79 -23.07 5.48
CA TYR A 353 0.63 -22.81 5.68
C TYR A 353 1.02 -22.64 7.15
N ASP A 354 0.08 -22.88 8.07
CA ASP A 354 0.27 -22.75 9.52
C ASP A 354 0.86 -21.37 9.90
N ILE A 355 0.25 -20.33 9.32
CA ILE A 355 0.72 -18.94 9.44
C ILE A 355 0.18 -18.24 10.66
#